data_AF-A0A1Q3LGH0-F1
#
_entry.id   AF-A0A1Q3LGH0-F1
#
_cell.length_a   1.000
_cell.length_b   1.000
_cell.length_c   1.000
_cell.angle_alpha   90.00
_cell.angle_beta   90.00
_cell.angle_gamma   90.00
#
_symmetry.space_group_name_H-M   'P 1'
#
loop_
_entity.id
_entity.type
_entity.pdbx_description
1 polymer ?
#
loop_
_entity_poly.entity_id
_entity_poly.type
_entity_poly.pdbx_seq_one_letter_code
_entity_poly.pdbx_strand_id
1 'polypeptide(L)'
;MTTKTLPPLTASDFDMRWDADRVFPFVESEDALIMAHGHQDPAAFTKTVHEYDVLCVGGEAEKHQESDVQHLWAVHIDRGDGDQDGWWMSWSGVTSETPNAFPITIIQR
;
A
#
# COMPACT_ATOMS: atom_id res chain seq x y z
N MET A 1 -15.99 -19.64 -2.00
CA MET A 1 -14.78 -19.89 -1.18
C MET A 1 -14.83 -18.93 -0.01
N THR A 2 -14.65 -19.40 1.21
CA THR A 2 -14.60 -18.51 2.39
C THR A 2 -13.17 -17.99 2.49
N THR A 3 -12.93 -16.73 2.13
CA THR A 3 -11.61 -16.11 2.27
C THR A 3 -11.28 -16.05 3.76
N LYS A 4 -10.19 -16.71 4.16
CA LYS A 4 -9.72 -16.70 5.56
C LYS A 4 -8.89 -15.43 5.77
N THR A 5 -9.26 -14.64 6.79
CA THR A 5 -8.42 -13.51 7.21
C THR A 5 -7.27 -13.99 8.07
N LEU A 6 -6.10 -13.40 7.85
CA LEU A 6 -4.85 -13.63 8.58
C LEU A 6 -4.61 -12.48 9.58
N PRO A 7 -3.62 -12.59 10.48
CA PRO A 7 -3.22 -11.44 11.29
C PRO A 7 -2.95 -10.19 10.43
N PRO A 8 -3.30 -8.98 10.93
CA PRO A 8 -3.11 -7.75 10.17
C PRO A 8 -1.64 -7.54 9.83
N LEU A 9 -1.39 -6.97 8.66
CA LEU A 9 -0.06 -6.48 8.31
C LEU A 9 0.29 -5.25 9.15
N THR A 10 1.58 -5.01 9.30
CA THR A 10 2.18 -3.92 10.04
C THR A 10 2.83 -2.92 9.10
N ALA A 11 3.21 -1.74 9.61
CA ALA A 11 3.91 -0.75 8.80
C ALA A 11 5.20 -1.30 8.15
N SER A 12 5.94 -2.16 8.85
CA SER A 12 7.17 -2.75 8.32
C SER A 12 6.96 -3.70 7.14
N ASP A 13 5.76 -4.26 6.99
CA ASP A 13 5.42 -5.09 5.82
C ASP A 13 5.28 -4.25 4.53
N PHE A 14 5.21 -2.92 4.66
CA PHE A 14 5.13 -1.95 3.58
C PHE A 14 6.44 -1.19 3.36
N ASP A 15 7.49 -1.47 4.12
CA ASP A 15 8.79 -0.79 3.97
C ASP A 15 9.54 -1.32 2.75
N MET A 16 9.36 -0.66 1.60
CA MET A 16 10.07 -0.97 0.37
C MET A 16 11.48 -0.38 0.39
N ARG A 17 12.48 -1.25 0.47
CA ARG A 17 13.89 -0.85 0.39
C ARG A 17 14.30 -0.63 -1.06
N TRP A 18 14.65 0.62 -1.38
CA TRP A 18 15.15 0.99 -2.70
C TRP A 18 16.66 0.73 -2.83
N ASP A 19 17.43 1.17 -1.84
CA ASP A 19 18.88 0.97 -1.75
C ASP A 19 19.34 0.86 -0.28
N ALA A 20 20.65 0.98 -0.03
CA ALA A 20 21.20 0.87 1.33
C ALA A 20 20.75 2.01 2.26
N ASP A 21 20.40 3.17 1.72
CA ASP A 21 20.14 4.41 2.44
C ASP A 21 18.67 4.85 2.36
N ARG A 22 17.86 4.23 1.48
CA ARG A 22 16.49 4.65 1.19
C ARG A 22 15.48 3.52 1.36
N VAL A 23 14.47 3.82 2.18
CA VAL A 23 13.28 3.00 2.37
C VAL A 23 12.08 3.90 2.15
N PHE A 24 11.15 3.44 1.32
CA PHE A 24 9.85 4.08 1.13
C PHE A 24 8.81 3.34 1.98
N PRO A 25 7.98 4.05 2.76
CA PRO A 25 7.00 3.44 3.66
C PRO A 25 5.71 3.01 2.92
N PHE A 26 5.88 2.46 1.72
CA PHE A 26 4.83 1.94 0.85
C PHE A 26 5.39 0.86 -0.07
N VAL A 27 4.50 0.04 -0.64
CA VAL A 27 4.80 -0.87 -1.74
C VAL A 27 4.05 -0.47 -3.00
N GLU A 28 4.55 -0.90 -4.15
CA GLU A 28 3.89 -0.76 -5.45
C GLU A 28 3.46 -2.15 -5.95
N SER A 29 2.21 -2.29 -6.40
CA SER A 29 1.78 -3.50 -7.10
C SER A 29 2.15 -3.44 -8.58
N GLU A 30 2.06 -4.57 -9.28
CA GLU A 30 2.27 -4.64 -10.73
C GLU A 30 1.26 -3.79 -11.54
N ASP A 31 0.12 -3.45 -10.94
CA ASP A 31 -0.92 -2.58 -11.52
C ASP A 31 -0.72 -1.09 -11.18
N ALA A 32 0.52 -0.71 -10.80
CA ALA A 32 0.90 0.65 -10.41
C ALA A 32 0.07 1.22 -9.24
N LEU A 33 -0.47 0.34 -8.38
CA LEU A 33 -1.15 0.76 -7.16
C LEU A 33 -0.11 0.95 -6.05
N ILE A 34 0.03 2.19 -5.57
CA ILE A 34 0.86 2.50 -4.41
C ILE A 34 0.04 2.32 -3.13
N MET A 35 0.57 1.58 -2.17
CA MET A 35 -0.12 1.24 -0.92
C MET A 35 0.79 1.48 0.27
N ALA A 36 0.31 2.21 1.28
CA ALA A 36 0.97 2.39 2.57
C ALA A 36 0.08 1.89 3.72
N HIS A 37 0.71 1.41 4.79
CA HIS A 37 0.01 1.12 6.04
C HIS A 37 -0.41 2.42 6.73
N GLY A 38 -1.59 2.45 7.37
CA GLY A 38 -2.10 3.63 8.06
C GLY A 38 -2.92 4.55 7.15
N HIS A 39 -3.66 5.47 7.77
CA HIS A 39 -4.26 6.63 7.09
C HIS A 39 -3.24 7.77 7.13
N GLN A 40 -2.40 7.82 6.10
CA GLN A 40 -1.30 8.76 5.96
C GLN A 40 -1.84 10.16 5.66
N ASP A 41 -1.09 11.19 6.07
CA ASP A 41 -1.38 12.56 5.65
C ASP A 41 -1.27 12.67 4.11
N PRO A 42 -2.30 13.11 3.38
CA PRO A 42 -2.28 13.14 1.91
C PRO A 42 -1.14 13.95 1.31
N ALA A 43 -0.79 15.10 1.91
CA ALA A 43 0.28 15.96 1.42
C ALA A 43 1.66 15.32 1.62
N ALA A 44 1.89 14.71 2.79
CA ALA A 44 3.12 13.96 3.05
C ALA A 44 3.22 12.73 2.12
N PHE A 45 2.13 12.00 1.95
CA PHE A 45 2.13 10.77 1.15
C PHE A 45 2.39 11.05 -0.33
N THR A 46 1.66 11.98 -0.95
CA THR A 46 1.87 12.37 -2.35
C THR A 46 3.28 12.89 -2.59
N LYS A 47 3.85 13.66 -1.64
CA LYS A 47 5.24 14.11 -1.72
C LYS A 47 6.21 12.93 -1.72
N THR A 48 6.06 11.96 -0.82
CA THR A 48 6.94 10.78 -0.75
C THR A 48 6.80 9.90 -2.01
N VAL A 49 5.60 9.74 -2.56
CA VAL A 49 5.39 9.04 -3.84
C VAL A 49 6.05 9.78 -5.00
N HIS A 50 5.95 11.11 -5.04
CA HIS A 50 6.64 11.89 -6.07
C HIS A 50 8.17 11.77 -5.98
N GLU A 51 8.74 11.75 -4.77
CA GLU A 51 10.18 11.52 -4.57
C GLU A 51 10.61 10.15 -5.11
N TYR A 52 9.81 9.10 -4.88
CA TYR A 52 10.02 7.78 -5.48
C TYR A 52 9.91 7.80 -7.00
N ASP A 53 8.87 8.41 -7.55
CA ASP A 53 8.64 8.47 -9.00
C ASP A 53 9.80 9.18 -9.73
N VAL A 54 10.33 10.25 -9.14
CA VAL A 54 11.52 10.93 -9.68
C VAL A 54 12.74 10.01 -9.72
N LEU A 55 12.89 9.09 -8.77
CA LEU A 55 13.96 8.09 -8.82
C LEU A 55 13.73 7.02 -9.89
N CYS A 56 12.47 6.62 -10.12
CA CYS A 56 12.12 5.60 -11.12
C CYS A 56 12.26 6.10 -12.55
N VAL A 57 11.74 7.30 -12.86
CA VAL A 57 11.60 7.80 -14.25
C VAL A 57 12.29 9.14 -14.51
N GLY A 58 12.88 9.77 -13.50
CA GLY A 58 13.53 11.08 -13.62
C GLY A 58 12.58 12.27 -13.45
N GLY A 59 13.03 13.47 -13.86
CA GLY A 59 12.33 14.74 -13.61
C GLY A 59 10.98 14.94 -14.34
N GLU A 60 10.55 13.95 -15.14
CA GLU A 60 9.25 13.94 -15.83
C GLU A 60 8.18 13.16 -15.05
N ALA A 61 8.46 12.78 -13.80
CA ALA A 61 7.53 12.09 -12.92
C ALA A 61 6.18 12.82 -12.81
N GLU A 62 5.11 12.04 -12.89
CA GLU A 62 3.75 12.51 -12.66
C GLU A 62 3.60 13.08 -11.24
N LYS A 63 2.74 14.09 -11.11
CA LYS A 63 2.44 14.74 -9.83
C LYS A 63 1.06 14.33 -9.38
N HIS A 64 1.03 13.52 -8.32
CA HIS A 64 -0.19 13.20 -7.60
C HIS A 64 -0.66 14.40 -6.79
N GLN A 65 -1.97 14.62 -6.78
CA GLN A 65 -2.66 15.58 -5.93
C GLN A 65 -3.12 14.88 -4.65
N GLU A 66 -3.34 15.66 -3.59
CA GLU A 66 -3.92 15.14 -2.34
C GLU A 66 -5.28 14.47 -2.56
N SER A 67 -6.04 14.91 -3.57
CA SER A 67 -7.33 14.31 -3.95
C SER A 67 -7.23 12.89 -4.52
N ASP A 68 -6.04 12.48 -4.95
CA ASP A 68 -5.81 11.14 -5.50
C ASP A 68 -5.60 10.10 -4.38
N VAL A 69 -5.40 10.58 -3.15
CA VAL A 69 -5.20 9.76 -1.96
C VAL A 69 -6.53 9.22 -1.44
N GLN A 70 -6.59 7.90 -1.26
CA GLN A 70 -7.74 7.23 -0.66
C GLN A 70 -7.34 6.53 0.64
N HIS A 71 -8.13 6.75 1.69
CA HIS A 71 -8.02 6.04 2.96
C HIS A 71 -9.04 4.92 3.01
N LEU A 72 -8.57 3.69 3.23
CA LEU A 72 -9.39 2.49 3.24
C LEU A 72 -9.07 1.63 4.46
N TRP A 73 -9.89 0.61 4.67
CA TRP A 73 -9.57 -0.49 5.57
C TRP A 73 -9.32 -1.74 4.73
N ALA A 74 -8.33 -2.53 5.11
CA ALA A 74 -7.98 -3.77 4.41
C ALA A 74 -7.84 -4.92 5.40
N VAL A 75 -8.00 -6.15 4.89
CA VAL A 75 -7.69 -7.38 5.60
C VAL A 75 -6.63 -8.15 4.85
N HIS A 76 -5.72 -8.76 5.59
CA HIS A 76 -4.74 -9.73 5.07
C HIS A 76 -5.47 -11.05 4.84
N ILE A 77 -5.34 -11.62 3.65
CA ILE A 77 -6.07 -12.82 3.25
C ILE A 77 -5.15 -13.95 2.82
N ASP A 78 -5.57 -15.18 3.12
CA ASP A 78 -4.97 -16.39 2.58
C ASP A 78 -5.64 -16.74 1.25
N ARG A 79 -4.87 -16.73 0.15
CA ARG A 79 -5.36 -17.05 -1.20
C ARG A 79 -5.32 -18.56 -1.50
N GLY A 80 -4.65 -19.36 -0.66
CA GLY A 80 -4.69 -20.83 -0.68
C GLY A 80 -4.04 -21.50 -1.89
N ASP A 81 -3.32 -20.77 -2.74
CA ASP A 81 -2.74 -21.24 -4.01
C ASP A 81 -1.27 -21.66 -3.94
N GLY A 82 -0.64 -21.65 -2.77
CA GLY A 82 0.63 -22.36 -2.51
C GLY A 82 1.89 -21.78 -3.16
N ASP A 83 1.75 -20.80 -4.07
CA ASP A 83 2.85 -19.96 -4.58
C ASP A 83 3.00 -18.75 -3.65
N GLN A 84 4.08 -18.73 -2.87
CA GLN A 84 4.21 -18.00 -1.60
C GLN A 84 5.08 -16.74 -1.66
N ASP A 85 5.27 -16.12 -2.83
CA ASP A 85 6.02 -14.87 -2.87
C ASP A 85 5.06 -13.69 -2.64
N GLY A 86 4.93 -13.30 -1.37
CA GLY A 86 4.23 -12.08 -0.94
C GLY A 86 3.00 -12.31 -0.07
N TRP A 87 2.32 -11.20 0.25
CA TRP A 87 1.07 -11.17 1.01
C TRP A 87 -0.07 -10.67 0.14
N TRP A 88 -1.31 -11.05 0.47
CA TRP A 88 -2.51 -10.65 -0.26
C TRP A 88 -3.46 -9.86 0.62
N MET A 89 -4.12 -8.84 0.06
CA MET A 89 -5.10 -8.05 0.77
C MET A 89 -6.43 -7.96 0.03
N SER A 90 -7.50 -7.65 0.76
CA SER A 90 -8.75 -7.15 0.21
C SER A 90 -9.24 -5.97 1.05
N TRP A 91 -9.80 -4.96 0.39
CA TRP A 91 -10.46 -3.81 1.03
C TRP A 91 -11.94 -3.69 0.62
N SER A 92 -12.43 -4.61 -0.21
CA SER A 92 -13.83 -4.58 -0.67
C SER A 92 -14.79 -4.91 0.47
N GLY A 93 -15.63 -3.94 0.82
CA GLY A 93 -16.59 -4.07 1.93
C GLY A 93 -15.96 -4.15 3.31
N VAL A 94 -14.68 -3.81 3.45
CA VAL A 94 -13.96 -3.83 4.73
C VAL A 94 -14.15 -2.49 5.45
N THR A 95 -14.44 -2.57 6.74
CA THR A 95 -14.61 -1.41 7.62
C THR A 95 -13.66 -1.49 8.81
N SER A 96 -13.59 -0.43 9.62
CA SER A 96 -12.85 -0.43 10.88
C SER A 96 -13.31 -1.48 11.89
N GLU A 97 -14.54 -1.99 11.74
CA GLU A 97 -15.12 -3.01 12.62
C GLU A 97 -14.87 -4.44 12.10
N THR A 98 -14.32 -4.58 10.90
CA THR A 98 -14.03 -5.90 10.33
C THR A 98 -12.88 -6.56 11.11
N PRO A 99 -13.02 -7.82 11.57
CA PRO A 99 -11.96 -8.49 12.30
C PRO A 99 -10.65 -8.56 11.51
N ASN A 100 -9.53 -8.25 12.17
CA ASN A 100 -8.19 -8.14 11.60
C ASN A 100 -8.03 -7.03 10.54
N ALA A 101 -8.97 -6.09 10.44
CA ALA A 101 -8.81 -4.95 9.57
C ALA A 101 -7.70 -4.03 10.06
N PHE A 102 -6.94 -3.48 9.11
CA PHE A 102 -5.94 -2.46 9.34
C PHE A 102 -6.13 -1.32 8.34
N PRO A 103 -5.79 -0.08 8.73
CA PRO A 103 -5.89 1.07 7.85
C PRO A 103 -4.84 1.01 6.75
N ILE A 104 -5.21 1.40 5.53
CA ILE A 104 -4.28 1.62 4.42
C ILE A 104 -4.56 2.94 3.72
N THR A 105 -3.53 3.48 3.08
CA THR A 105 -3.61 4.63 2.17
C THR A 105 -3.17 4.18 0.79
N ILE A 106 -3.92 4.56 -0.24
CA ILE A 106 -3.60 4.19 -1.62
C ILE A 106 -3.57 5.41 -2.55
N ILE A 107 -2.77 5.31 -3.60
CA ILE A 107 -2.85 6.12 -4.83
C ILE A 107 -2.88 5.14 -6.01
N GLN A 108 -3.89 5.25 -6.87
CA GLN A 108 -3.90 4.53 -8.15
C GLN A 108 -3.27 5.43 -9.20
N ARG A 109 -2.20 4.94 -9.82
CA ARG A 109 -1.53 5.56 -10.96
C ARG A 109 -2.17 5.13 -12.27
#